data_AF-A0A8D8A2Z5-F1
#
_entry.id   AF-A0A8D8A2Z5-F1
#
_cell.length_a   1.000
_cell.length_b   1.000
_cell.length_c   1.000
_cell.angle_alpha   90.00
_cell.angle_beta   90.00
_cell.angle_gamma   90.00
#
_symmetry.space_group_name_H-M   'P 1'
#
loop_
_entity.id
_entity.type
_entity.pdbx_description
1 polymer ?
#
loop_
_entity_poly.entity_id
_entity_poly.type
_entity_poly.pdbx_seq_one_letter_code
_entity_poly.pdbx_strand_id
1 'polypeptide(L)'
;VCFGIFVACFLRHLQNIIHCDLQNLPILCRKPFLKMLKSIISHSVRLGRVTAARNVTLIQRQSSNKAVVLHEVGKPLVLEGVKRIEQLKDDEVRIKVHYCSLNSTDVQIIAGKCPPELKVPLPFIPGHEVSGEVVEIGKNNPNFLKRGDRVVAMNDLQDPNGGLISEMVVKNRDVWAVPREVPLREMTVMPYGHGTALLTFALHCPLEQNDLLLITAGPAGMGLAAIDLAVNVYKAKVIAICDTESSSDLVREKGA
;
A
#
# COMPACT_ATOMS: atom_id res chain seq x y z
N VAL A 1 19.99 9.13 -3.01
CA VAL A 1 20.12 7.82 -2.35
C VAL A 1 18.72 7.25 -2.14
N CYS A 2 18.10 6.69 -3.17
CA CYS A 2 16.71 6.18 -3.09
C CYS A 2 16.47 5.16 -4.23
N PHE A 3 17.27 4.10 -4.24
CA PHE A 3 16.98 2.84 -4.92
C PHE A 3 17.71 1.75 -4.14
N GLY A 4 16.97 0.75 -3.67
CA GLY A 4 17.52 -0.41 -2.96
C GLY A 4 17.42 -0.32 -1.44
N ILE A 5 16.33 -0.83 -0.89
CA ILE A 5 16.43 -1.48 0.42
C ILE A 5 17.22 -2.76 0.15
N PHE A 6 18.52 -2.74 0.44
CA PHE A 6 19.28 -3.98 0.55
C PHE A 6 18.88 -4.62 1.87
N VAL A 7 17.98 -5.59 1.79
CA VAL A 7 17.80 -6.59 2.84
C VAL A 7 18.97 -7.56 2.69
N ALA A 8 20.02 -7.38 3.49
CA ALA A 8 21.14 -8.30 3.48
C ALA A 8 20.90 -9.38 4.54
N CYS A 9 20.63 -10.61 4.09
CA CYS A 9 20.61 -11.79 4.94
C CYS A 9 22.06 -12.17 5.27
N PHE A 10 22.63 -11.51 6.27
CA PHE A 10 23.94 -11.86 6.79
C PHE A 10 23.80 -13.15 7.59
N LEU A 11 23.99 -14.30 6.92
CA LEU A 11 24.73 -15.49 7.41
C LEU A 11 24.44 -16.78 6.61
N ARG A 12 23.43 -16.85 5.71
CA ARG A 12 23.16 -18.07 4.93
C ARG A 12 23.47 -18.02 3.42
N HIS A 13 23.39 -16.87 2.75
CA HIS A 13 23.41 -16.84 1.28
C HIS A 13 24.40 -15.81 0.71
N LEU A 14 25.68 -16.17 0.73
CA LEU A 14 26.77 -15.43 0.09
C LEU A 14 26.87 -15.67 -1.43
N GLN A 15 25.88 -16.29 -2.07
CA GLN A 15 25.93 -16.57 -3.51
C GLN A 15 24.54 -16.36 -4.15
N ASN A 16 24.52 -15.51 -5.18
CA ASN A 16 23.45 -15.24 -6.15
C ASN A 16 22.46 -14.11 -5.80
N ILE A 17 22.80 -12.88 -6.22
CA ILE A 17 21.84 -11.79 -6.40
C ILE A 17 22.15 -11.10 -7.74
N ILE A 18 21.50 -11.51 -8.84
CA ILE A 18 21.35 -10.67 -10.05
C ILE A 18 20.01 -11.00 -10.77
N HIS A 19 19.19 -9.95 -10.93
CA HIS A 19 18.02 -9.74 -11.82
C HIS A 19 16.81 -10.69 -11.80
N CYS A 20 15.59 -10.14 -11.68
CA CYS A 20 14.41 -10.73 -12.30
C CYS A 20 13.30 -9.72 -12.63
N ASP A 21 12.61 -10.03 -13.73
CA ASP A 21 11.57 -9.32 -14.47
C ASP A 21 10.17 -9.61 -13.90
N LEU A 22 9.33 -8.58 -13.79
CA LEU A 22 8.07 -8.56 -13.04
C LEU A 22 6.90 -9.31 -13.71
N GLN A 23 7.10 -9.91 -14.88
CA GLN A 23 6.00 -10.39 -15.73
C GLN A 23 5.50 -11.82 -15.46
N ASN A 24 6.15 -12.61 -14.59
CA ASN A 24 5.81 -14.04 -14.40
C ASN A 24 5.71 -14.47 -12.91
N LEU A 25 4.76 -13.91 -12.15
CA LEU A 25 4.47 -14.33 -10.78
C LEU A 25 3.34 -15.39 -10.73
N PRO A 26 3.57 -16.62 -10.24
CA PRO A 26 2.51 -17.61 -10.03
C PRO A 26 1.68 -17.37 -8.76
N ILE A 27 0.42 -17.81 -8.81
CA ILE A 27 -0.63 -17.67 -7.78
C ILE A 27 -0.27 -18.49 -6.52
N LEU A 28 0.56 -17.97 -5.62
CA LEU A 28 0.84 -18.66 -4.36
C LEU A 28 1.14 -17.72 -3.18
N CYS A 29 0.13 -16.98 -2.69
CA CYS A 29 0.23 -16.31 -1.38
C CYS A 29 -1.12 -16.05 -0.70
N ARG A 30 -1.95 -17.08 -0.47
CA ARG A 30 -3.14 -16.96 0.41
C ARG A 30 -2.85 -17.25 1.89
N LYS A 31 -1.94 -18.19 2.21
CA LYS A 31 -1.69 -18.62 3.60
C LYS A 31 -0.88 -17.63 4.46
N PRO A 32 0.17 -16.95 3.95
CA PRO A 32 0.93 -15.98 4.75
C PRO A 32 0.13 -14.72 5.08
N PHE A 33 -0.67 -14.22 4.12
CA PHE A 33 -1.49 -13.02 4.26
C PHE A 33 -2.56 -13.15 5.37
N LEU A 34 -3.19 -14.32 5.48
CA LEU A 34 -4.15 -14.62 6.57
C LEU A 34 -3.49 -14.72 7.95
N LYS A 35 -2.21 -15.12 8.03
CA LYS A 35 -1.44 -15.18 9.28
C LYS A 35 -1.01 -13.78 9.73
N MET A 36 -0.63 -12.93 8.78
CA MET A 36 -0.34 -11.50 8.99
C MET A 36 -1.54 -10.76 9.57
N LEU A 37 -2.74 -10.90 8.96
CA LEU A 37 -3.97 -10.23 9.42
C LEU A 37 -4.34 -10.58 10.87
N LYS A 38 -4.13 -11.83 11.31
CA LYS A 38 -4.44 -12.27 12.68
C LYS A 38 -3.47 -11.73 13.73
N SER A 39 -2.21 -11.47 13.35
CA SER A 39 -1.18 -10.99 14.29
C SER A 39 -1.35 -9.49 14.59
N ILE A 40 -1.70 -8.69 13.58
CA ILE A 40 -1.84 -7.22 13.69
C ILE A 40 -2.99 -6.81 14.62
N ILE A 41 -4.07 -7.61 14.68
CA ILE A 41 -5.23 -7.37 15.56
C ILE A 41 -4.85 -7.34 17.05
N SER A 42 -3.73 -7.97 17.45
CA SER A 42 -3.38 -8.11 18.86
C SER A 42 -2.64 -6.92 19.50
N HIS A 43 -2.21 -5.91 18.72
CA HIS A 43 -1.27 -4.87 19.22
C HIS A 43 -1.75 -3.41 19.16
N SER A 44 -2.98 -3.11 18.68
CA SER A 44 -3.45 -1.72 18.54
C SER A 44 -4.64 -1.37 19.43
N VAL A 45 -4.42 -0.89 20.66
CA VAL A 45 -5.44 -0.13 21.43
C VAL A 45 -4.81 0.97 22.29
N ARG A 46 -4.98 2.24 21.90
CA ARG A 46 -5.51 3.34 22.74
C ARG A 46 -5.78 4.59 21.90
N LEU A 47 -7.04 5.04 21.92
CA LEU A 47 -7.60 6.16 21.13
C LEU A 47 -7.79 7.42 22.00
N GLY A 48 -7.46 8.58 21.43
CA GLY A 48 -7.95 9.89 21.86
C GLY A 48 -9.15 10.33 21.00
N ARG A 49 -10.19 10.89 21.63
CA ARG A 49 -11.43 11.38 20.98
C ARG A 49 -11.28 12.82 20.48
N VAL A 50 -11.89 13.14 19.33
CA VAL A 50 -12.28 14.52 18.98
C VAL A 50 -13.70 14.53 18.40
N THR A 51 -14.49 15.48 18.88
CA THR A 51 -15.92 15.72 18.64
C THR A 51 -16.23 16.29 17.26
N ALA A 52 -17.38 15.87 16.71
CA ALA A 52 -17.91 16.31 15.44
C ALA A 52 -18.71 17.62 15.54
N ALA A 53 -18.69 18.44 14.49
CA ALA A 53 -19.66 19.50 14.26
C ALA A 53 -20.36 19.29 12.90
N ARG A 54 -21.69 19.44 12.92
CA ARG A 54 -22.60 19.28 11.77
C ARG A 54 -22.98 20.65 11.21
N ASN A 55 -23.03 20.75 9.88
CA ASN A 55 -24.17 21.14 9.05
C ASN A 55 -23.67 21.70 7.71
N VAL A 56 -23.92 20.99 6.61
CA VAL A 56 -23.79 21.54 5.26
C VAL A 56 -25.02 21.14 4.45
N THR A 57 -25.72 22.15 3.95
CA THR A 57 -26.88 22.05 3.08
C THR A 57 -26.46 21.49 1.72
N LEU A 58 -27.10 20.38 1.31
CA LEU A 58 -26.83 19.68 0.06
C LEU A 58 -27.42 20.44 -1.13
N ILE A 59 -26.55 21.03 -1.95
CA ILE A 59 -26.88 21.35 -3.35
C ILE A 59 -26.43 20.14 -4.18
N GLN A 60 -27.39 19.38 -4.72
CA GLN A 60 -27.11 18.31 -5.68
C GLN A 60 -26.56 18.92 -6.98
N ARG A 61 -25.24 19.05 -7.07
CA ARG A 61 -24.52 19.26 -8.33
C ARG A 61 -24.25 17.87 -8.93
N GLN A 62 -24.52 17.71 -10.22
CA GLN A 62 -24.19 16.51 -10.98
C GLN A 62 -22.82 15.95 -10.56
N SER A 63 -22.80 14.66 -10.24
CA SER A 63 -21.77 13.95 -9.47
C SER A 63 -20.43 13.87 -10.20
N SER A 64 -19.69 14.98 -10.28
CA SER A 64 -18.29 14.92 -10.67
C SER A 64 -17.51 14.17 -9.59
N ASN A 65 -16.73 13.18 -10.02
CA ASN A 65 -15.82 12.45 -9.14
C ASN A 65 -14.68 13.42 -8.83
N LYS A 66 -14.42 13.76 -7.57
CA LYS A 66 -13.36 14.74 -7.24
C LYS A 66 -12.02 14.02 -7.16
N ALA A 67 -10.99 14.59 -7.78
CA ALA A 67 -9.63 14.04 -7.78
C ALA A 67 -8.58 15.13 -7.60
N VAL A 68 -7.40 14.73 -7.10
CA VAL A 68 -6.19 15.53 -7.11
C VAL A 68 -5.36 15.12 -8.33
N VAL A 69 -5.19 16.04 -9.28
CA VAL A 69 -4.66 15.78 -10.61
C VAL A 69 -3.33 16.49 -10.84
N LEU A 70 -2.37 15.76 -11.39
CA LEU A 70 -1.11 16.26 -11.94
C LEU A 70 -1.26 16.40 -13.45
N HIS A 71 -1.33 17.64 -13.95
CA HIS A 71 -1.42 17.92 -15.39
C HIS A 71 -0.06 17.94 -16.08
N GLU A 72 0.96 18.40 -15.36
CA GLU A 72 2.33 18.50 -15.84
C GLU A 72 3.28 18.17 -14.68
N VAL A 73 4.30 17.39 -14.99
CA VAL A 73 5.34 17.01 -14.04
C VAL A 73 6.04 18.25 -13.47
N GLY A 74 6.33 18.24 -12.16
CA GLY A 74 6.98 19.33 -11.45
C GLY A 74 6.08 20.55 -11.19
N LYS A 75 4.81 20.51 -11.63
CA LYS A 75 3.81 21.53 -11.31
C LYS A 75 2.98 21.13 -10.08
N PRO A 76 2.33 22.09 -9.40
CA PRO A 76 1.41 21.80 -8.31
C PRO A 76 0.25 20.90 -8.75
N LEU A 77 -0.21 20.07 -7.83
CA LEU A 77 -1.41 19.27 -7.99
C LEU A 77 -2.67 20.16 -7.93
N VAL A 78 -3.69 19.81 -8.72
CA VAL A 78 -4.95 20.56 -8.80
C VAL A 78 -6.10 19.69 -8.30
N LEU A 79 -6.89 20.18 -7.35
CA LEU A 79 -8.14 19.54 -6.93
C LEU A 79 -9.26 19.95 -7.90
N GLU A 80 -9.77 18.99 -8.66
CA GLU A 80 -10.80 19.24 -9.67
C GLU A 80 -11.82 18.10 -9.76
N GLY A 81 -12.90 18.35 -10.51
CA GLY A 81 -13.89 17.32 -10.84
C GLY A 81 -13.46 16.60 -12.11
N VAL A 82 -13.31 15.28 -12.03
CA VAL A 82 -13.01 14.41 -13.16
C VAL A 82 -14.23 13.59 -13.57
N LYS A 83 -14.22 13.11 -14.81
CA LYS A 83 -15.28 12.24 -15.33
C LYS A 83 -15.28 10.93 -14.55
N ARG A 84 -16.45 10.56 -14.03
CA ARG A 84 -16.65 9.25 -13.43
C ARG A 84 -16.62 8.18 -14.52
N ILE A 85 -15.91 7.08 -14.28
CA ILE A 85 -15.99 5.90 -15.15
C ILE A 85 -17.39 5.31 -14.99
N GLU A 86 -18.23 5.33 -16.03
CA GLU A 86 -19.63 4.94 -15.85
C GLU A 86 -19.81 3.42 -15.79
N GLN A 87 -19.15 2.68 -16.68
CA GLN A 87 -19.28 1.23 -16.78
C GLN A 87 -17.98 0.55 -16.33
N LEU A 88 -18.10 -0.39 -15.39
CA LEU A 88 -17.00 -1.27 -15.03
C LEU A 88 -16.79 -2.34 -16.10
N LYS A 89 -15.53 -2.71 -16.34
CA LYS A 89 -15.23 -3.97 -17.02
C LYS A 89 -15.57 -5.14 -16.12
N ASP A 90 -15.67 -6.33 -16.73
CA ASP A 90 -16.06 -7.54 -16.03
C ASP A 90 -15.12 -7.86 -14.85
N ASP A 91 -13.83 -7.53 -14.94
CA ASP A 91 -12.81 -7.80 -13.93
C ASP A 91 -12.46 -6.61 -13.02
N GLU A 92 -13.31 -5.59 -12.96
CA GLU A 92 -13.08 -4.37 -12.19
C GLU A 92 -13.99 -4.26 -10.96
N VAL A 93 -13.55 -3.48 -9.97
CA VAL A 93 -14.29 -3.13 -8.76
C VAL A 93 -14.22 -1.64 -8.58
N ARG A 94 -15.36 -1.03 -8.22
CA ARG A 94 -15.40 0.37 -7.81
C ARG A 94 -15.37 0.47 -6.31
N ILE A 95 -14.45 1.27 -5.81
CA ILE A 95 -14.23 1.52 -4.39
C ILE A 95 -14.53 2.99 -4.12
N LYS A 96 -15.42 3.26 -3.17
CA LYS A 96 -15.50 4.58 -2.54
C LYS A 96 -14.30 4.73 -1.63
N VAL A 97 -13.41 5.66 -1.95
CA VAL A 97 -12.15 5.83 -1.24
C VAL A 97 -12.39 6.57 0.08
N HIS A 98 -11.89 6.01 1.17
CA HIS A 98 -11.91 6.66 2.49
C HIS A 98 -10.53 7.23 2.83
N TYR A 99 -9.47 6.46 2.51
CA TYR A 99 -8.09 6.83 2.73
C TYR A 99 -7.26 6.43 1.50
N CYS A 100 -6.24 7.22 1.21
CA CYS A 100 -5.24 6.96 0.20
C CYS A 100 -3.87 7.21 0.83
N SER A 101 -2.92 6.28 0.64
CA SER A 101 -1.53 6.48 1.05
C SER A 101 -0.68 6.93 -0.13
N LEU A 102 0.38 7.67 0.19
CA LEU A 102 1.38 8.11 -0.76
C LEU A 102 2.72 7.50 -0.37
N ASN A 103 3.43 6.98 -1.37
CA ASN A 103 4.76 6.43 -1.24
C ASN A 103 5.79 7.35 -1.92
N SER A 104 7.08 7.03 -1.73
CA SER A 104 8.17 7.74 -2.39
C SER A 104 8.03 7.74 -3.92
N THR A 105 7.43 6.68 -4.47
CA THR A 105 7.15 6.55 -5.91
C THR A 105 6.22 7.67 -6.40
N ASP A 106 5.13 7.97 -5.68
CA ASP A 106 4.22 9.07 -6.07
C ASP A 106 4.95 10.41 -6.08
N VAL A 107 5.78 10.67 -5.06
CA VAL A 107 6.60 11.90 -4.98
C VAL A 107 7.57 12.00 -6.14
N GLN A 108 8.21 10.90 -6.53
CA GLN A 108 9.14 10.87 -7.66
C GLN A 108 8.42 11.08 -9.01
N ILE A 109 7.22 10.51 -9.18
CA ILE A 109 6.39 10.71 -10.37
C ILE A 109 6.02 12.19 -10.49
N ILE A 110 5.48 12.77 -9.41
CA ILE A 110 5.11 14.18 -9.34
C ILE A 110 6.31 15.08 -9.65
N ALA A 111 7.49 14.74 -9.15
CA ALA A 111 8.72 15.51 -9.37
C ALA A 111 9.39 15.27 -10.74
N GLY A 112 8.95 14.27 -11.52
CA GLY A 112 9.56 13.95 -12.82
C GLY A 112 10.87 13.22 -12.74
N LYS A 113 11.15 12.59 -11.60
CA LYS A 113 12.42 11.94 -11.29
C LYS A 113 12.36 10.42 -11.40
N CYS A 114 11.23 9.87 -11.85
CA CYS A 114 11.07 8.45 -12.06
C CYS A 114 11.87 7.95 -13.27
N PRO A 115 12.37 6.70 -13.19
CA PRO A 115 13.02 6.07 -14.33
C PRO A 115 12.00 5.82 -15.47
N PRO A 116 12.46 5.64 -16.72
CA PRO A 116 11.58 5.52 -17.89
C PRO A 116 10.49 4.46 -17.77
N GLU A 117 10.76 3.37 -17.04
CA GLU A 117 9.85 2.22 -16.84
C GLU A 117 8.67 2.55 -15.91
N LEU A 118 8.74 3.64 -15.15
CA LEU A 118 7.70 4.13 -14.24
C LEU A 118 7.07 5.44 -14.72
N LYS A 119 7.23 5.78 -16.00
CA LYS A 119 6.55 6.94 -16.59
C LYS A 119 5.07 6.65 -16.74
N VAL A 120 4.25 7.47 -16.08
CA VAL A 120 2.79 7.46 -16.21
C VAL A 120 2.34 8.50 -17.25
N PRO A 121 1.27 8.23 -18.02
CA PRO A 121 0.68 9.24 -18.89
C PRO A 121 0.04 10.35 -18.06
N LEU A 122 0.10 11.58 -18.58
CA LEU A 122 -0.58 12.75 -18.01
C LEU A 122 -1.92 12.98 -18.75
N PRO A 123 -2.97 13.49 -18.08
CA PRO A 123 -3.03 13.84 -16.65
C PRO A 123 -2.98 12.60 -15.74
N PHE A 124 -2.34 12.73 -14.58
CA PHE A 124 -2.11 11.66 -13.62
C PHE A 124 -2.76 11.95 -12.27
N ILE A 125 -3.44 10.98 -11.67
CA ILE A 125 -3.96 11.06 -10.30
C ILE A 125 -3.02 10.25 -9.41
N PRO A 126 -2.32 10.86 -8.43
CA PRO A 126 -1.39 10.14 -7.57
C PRO A 126 -2.07 9.20 -6.56
N GLY A 127 -1.25 8.34 -5.95
CA GLY A 127 -1.63 7.38 -4.93
C GLY A 127 -2.03 6.04 -5.55
N HIS A 128 -1.31 4.98 -5.25
CA HIS A 128 -1.59 3.65 -5.80
C HIS A 128 -2.13 2.71 -4.72
N GLU A 129 -2.44 3.21 -3.53
CA GLU A 129 -2.96 2.42 -2.42
C GLU A 129 -4.15 3.13 -1.80
N VAL A 130 -5.27 2.42 -1.71
CA VAL A 130 -6.50 2.94 -1.11
C VAL A 130 -7.11 1.97 -0.13
N SER A 131 -7.84 2.50 0.84
CA SER A 131 -8.77 1.74 1.64
C SER A 131 -10.13 2.43 1.65
N GLY A 132 -11.18 1.62 1.66
CA GLY A 132 -12.53 2.13 1.46
C GLY A 132 -13.59 1.04 1.47
N GLU A 133 -14.65 1.31 0.72
CA GLU A 133 -15.85 0.46 0.65
C GLU A 133 -16.18 0.13 -0.81
N VAL A 134 -16.50 -1.14 -1.08
CA VAL A 134 -16.95 -1.57 -2.41
C VAL A 134 -18.33 -0.99 -2.71
N VAL A 135 -18.46 -0.25 -3.81
CA VAL A 135 -19.74 0.33 -4.25
C VAL A 135 -20.33 -0.37 -5.47
N GLU A 136 -19.49 -0.97 -6.31
CA GLU A 136 -19.90 -1.67 -7.53
C GLU A 136 -18.85 -2.73 -7.88
N ILE A 137 -19.28 -3.84 -8.49
CA ILE A 137 -18.42 -4.98 -8.84
C ILE A 137 -18.77 -5.38 -10.27
N GLY A 138 -17.75 -5.60 -11.10
CA GLY A 138 -17.89 -6.21 -12.42
C GLY A 138 -18.41 -7.65 -12.36
N LYS A 139 -18.72 -8.23 -13.52
CA LYS A 139 -19.33 -9.57 -13.58
C LYS A 139 -18.45 -10.68 -12.99
N ASN A 140 -17.13 -10.55 -13.13
CA ASN A 140 -16.16 -11.50 -12.60
C ASN A 140 -15.76 -11.08 -11.18
N ASN A 141 -16.09 -11.93 -10.21
CA ASN A 141 -15.81 -11.67 -8.79
C ASN A 141 -15.15 -12.89 -8.11
N PRO A 142 -13.90 -13.22 -8.47
CA PRO A 142 -13.20 -14.40 -7.93
C PRO A 142 -12.87 -14.27 -6.43
N ASN A 143 -12.93 -13.05 -5.88
CA ASN A 143 -12.65 -12.77 -4.47
C ASN A 143 -13.91 -12.74 -3.60
N PHE A 144 -15.08 -13.06 -4.16
CA PHE A 144 -16.37 -13.10 -3.46
C PHE A 144 -16.72 -11.80 -2.71
N LEU A 145 -16.24 -10.67 -3.22
CA LEU A 145 -16.51 -9.35 -2.67
C LEU A 145 -18.01 -9.04 -2.77
N LYS A 146 -18.52 -8.24 -1.84
CA LYS A 146 -19.90 -7.75 -1.84
C LYS A 146 -19.88 -6.24 -1.75
N ARG A 147 -20.91 -5.61 -2.32
CA ARG A 147 -21.16 -4.19 -2.08
C ARG A 147 -21.28 -3.94 -0.58
N GLY A 148 -20.60 -2.91 -0.09
CA GLY A 148 -20.50 -2.61 1.34
C GLY A 148 -19.33 -3.28 2.05
N ASP A 149 -18.58 -4.17 1.38
CA ASP A 149 -17.37 -4.73 1.96
C ASP A 149 -16.31 -3.65 2.15
N ARG A 150 -15.68 -3.68 3.31
CA ARG A 150 -14.49 -2.88 3.61
C ARG A 150 -13.31 -3.51 2.91
N VAL A 151 -12.55 -2.73 2.16
CA VAL A 151 -11.46 -3.24 1.33
C VAL A 151 -10.23 -2.35 1.40
N VAL A 152 -9.09 -2.97 1.10
CA VAL A 152 -7.86 -2.30 0.70
C VAL A 152 -7.53 -2.72 -0.73
N ALA A 153 -6.96 -1.83 -1.52
CA ALA A 153 -6.57 -2.10 -2.89
C ALA A 153 -5.23 -1.44 -3.23
N MET A 154 -4.52 -2.03 -4.19
CA MET A 154 -3.30 -1.48 -4.76
C MET A 154 -3.46 -1.39 -6.29
N ASN A 155 -3.37 -0.20 -6.87
CA ASN A 155 -3.41 -0.06 -8.32
C ASN A 155 -2.08 -0.42 -8.97
N ASP A 156 -2.14 -0.69 -10.27
CA ASP A 156 -0.94 -0.69 -11.10
C ASP A 156 -0.27 0.70 -11.06
N LEU A 157 1.04 0.72 -10.88
CA LEU A 157 1.85 1.95 -10.87
C LEU A 157 1.81 2.69 -12.21
N GLN A 158 1.47 2.00 -13.31
CA GLN A 158 1.37 2.59 -14.64
C GLN A 158 -0.04 3.10 -14.98
N ASP A 159 -1.05 2.80 -14.17
CA ASP A 159 -2.39 3.32 -14.38
C ASP A 159 -2.42 4.82 -14.01
N PRO A 160 -2.85 5.70 -14.92
CA PRO A 160 -2.93 7.12 -14.60
C PRO A 160 -4.01 7.48 -13.57
N ASN A 161 -4.91 6.57 -13.23
CA ASN A 161 -6.03 6.79 -12.32
C ASN A 161 -5.74 6.24 -10.92
N GLY A 162 -4.90 6.93 -10.16
CA GLY A 162 -4.66 6.62 -8.76
C GLY A 162 -5.81 6.95 -7.81
N GLY A 163 -5.50 6.84 -6.53
CA GLY A 163 -6.39 6.77 -5.39
C GLY A 163 -6.67 8.11 -4.70
N LEU A 164 -6.00 9.20 -5.08
CA LEU A 164 -6.39 10.55 -4.67
C LEU A 164 -7.66 11.02 -5.42
N ILE A 165 -8.73 10.23 -5.31
CA ILE A 165 -10.01 10.38 -5.99
C ILE A 165 -11.15 9.90 -5.07
N SER A 166 -12.38 10.42 -5.23
CA SER A 166 -13.51 9.99 -4.38
C SER A 166 -14.02 8.57 -4.65
N GLU A 167 -14.03 8.14 -5.91
CA GLU A 167 -14.33 6.76 -6.32
C GLU A 167 -13.25 6.27 -7.29
N MET A 168 -12.60 5.17 -6.94
CA MET A 168 -11.55 4.54 -7.74
C MET A 168 -12.09 3.27 -8.39
N VAL A 169 -11.63 2.98 -9.61
CA VAL A 169 -11.86 1.70 -10.29
C VAL A 169 -10.54 0.96 -10.34
N VAL A 170 -10.53 -0.30 -9.94
CA VAL A 170 -9.33 -1.13 -9.85
C VAL A 170 -9.66 -2.57 -10.24
N LYS A 171 -8.66 -3.36 -10.67
CA LYS A 171 -8.84 -4.77 -10.98
C LYS A 171 -9.20 -5.57 -9.74
N ASN A 172 -10.17 -6.48 -9.86
CA ASN A 172 -10.69 -7.29 -8.75
C ASN A 172 -9.60 -8.11 -8.03
N ARG A 173 -8.54 -8.53 -8.74
CA ARG A 173 -7.42 -9.32 -8.22
C ARG A 173 -6.54 -8.53 -7.25
N ASP A 174 -6.58 -7.20 -7.35
CA ASP A 174 -5.77 -6.26 -6.59
C ASP A 174 -6.59 -5.61 -5.45
N VAL A 175 -7.67 -6.27 -5.03
CA VAL A 175 -8.58 -5.85 -3.95
C VAL A 175 -8.68 -6.96 -2.90
N TRP A 176 -8.46 -6.59 -1.65
CA TRP A 176 -8.51 -7.50 -0.50
C TRP A 176 -9.52 -7.01 0.55
N ALA A 177 -10.34 -7.92 1.06
CA ALA A 177 -11.29 -7.63 2.12
C ALA A 177 -10.58 -7.31 3.45
N VAL A 178 -11.12 -6.35 4.19
CA VAL A 178 -10.63 -5.90 5.49
C VAL A 178 -11.66 -6.28 6.57
N PRO A 179 -11.28 -7.06 7.60
CA PRO A 179 -12.18 -7.38 8.72
C PRO A 179 -12.72 -6.12 9.40
N ARG A 180 -13.95 -6.17 9.96
CA ARG A 180 -14.63 -5.01 10.55
C ARG A 180 -13.89 -4.40 11.74
N GLU A 181 -13.10 -5.22 12.41
CA GLU A 181 -12.36 -4.91 13.63
C GLU A 181 -11.12 -4.06 13.34
N VAL A 182 -10.59 -4.12 12.10
CA VAL A 182 -9.35 -3.43 11.74
C VAL A 182 -9.66 -2.03 11.19
N PRO A 183 -9.01 -0.95 11.67
CA PRO A 183 -9.18 0.39 11.11
C PRO A 183 -8.74 0.48 9.64
N LEU A 184 -9.60 1.03 8.77
CA LEU A 184 -9.26 1.19 7.34
C LEU A 184 -8.03 2.06 7.13
N ARG A 185 -7.88 3.13 7.93
CA ARG A 185 -6.73 4.04 7.87
C ARG A 185 -5.41 3.28 7.94
N GLU A 186 -5.27 2.36 8.90
CA GLU A 186 -4.07 1.55 9.10
C GLU A 186 -3.87 0.52 7.97
N MET A 187 -4.95 -0.01 7.41
CA MET A 187 -4.85 -0.97 6.31
C MET A 187 -4.36 -0.37 5.00
N THR A 188 -4.57 0.93 4.78
CA THR A 188 -4.21 1.61 3.51
C THR A 188 -2.73 1.43 3.13
N VAL A 189 -1.83 1.38 4.11
CA VAL A 189 -0.36 1.30 3.88
C VAL A 189 0.17 -0.13 3.74
N MET A 190 -0.69 -1.13 3.93
CA MET A 190 -0.30 -2.54 3.96
C MET A 190 0.09 -3.11 2.60
N PRO A 191 -0.65 -2.86 1.49
CA PRO A 191 -0.41 -3.55 0.23
C PRO A 191 1.00 -3.33 -0.33
N TYR A 192 1.50 -2.10 -0.29
CA TYR A 192 2.80 -1.75 -0.81
C TYR A 192 3.88 -2.03 0.23
N GLY A 193 3.77 -1.45 1.43
CA GLY A 193 4.76 -1.60 2.50
C GLY A 193 4.98 -3.04 2.92
N HIS A 194 3.98 -3.60 3.59
CA HIS A 194 4.02 -4.96 4.11
C HIS A 194 3.96 -6.00 2.99
N GLY A 195 3.20 -5.78 1.92
CA GLY A 195 3.15 -6.71 0.79
C GLY A 195 4.52 -6.89 0.13
N THR A 196 5.26 -5.81 -0.11
CA THR A 196 6.61 -5.90 -0.69
C THR A 196 7.58 -6.58 0.26
N ALA A 197 7.55 -6.25 1.56
CA ALA A 197 8.41 -6.91 2.55
C ALA A 197 8.08 -8.41 2.67
N LEU A 198 6.80 -8.78 2.68
CA LEU A 198 6.35 -10.17 2.72
C LEU A 198 6.83 -10.97 1.50
N LEU A 199 6.68 -10.41 0.30
CA LEU A 199 7.18 -11.06 -0.93
C LEU A 199 8.69 -11.20 -0.91
N THR A 200 9.41 -10.18 -0.42
CA THR A 200 10.86 -10.26 -0.23
C THR A 200 11.22 -11.41 0.70
N PHE A 201 10.57 -11.52 1.86
CA PHE A 201 10.83 -12.59 2.85
C PHE A 201 10.32 -13.96 2.45
N ALA A 202 9.45 -14.07 1.44
CA ALA A 202 8.92 -15.35 0.98
C ALA A 202 9.68 -15.89 -0.25
N LEU A 203 10.11 -15.01 -1.16
CA LEU A 203 10.59 -15.40 -2.49
C LEU A 203 12.09 -15.14 -2.70
N HIS A 204 12.63 -14.09 -2.09
CA HIS A 204 14.00 -13.63 -2.37
C HIS A 204 14.95 -13.84 -1.19
N CYS A 205 14.42 -13.72 0.02
CA CYS A 205 15.14 -13.96 1.26
C CYS A 205 14.22 -14.76 2.20
N PRO A 206 13.97 -16.06 1.92
CA PRO A 206 13.14 -16.92 2.75
C PRO A 206 13.56 -16.85 4.21
N LEU A 207 12.77 -16.13 5.02
CA LEU A 207 13.13 -15.85 6.41
C LEU A 207 12.59 -16.96 7.32
N GLU A 208 13.42 -17.45 8.22
CA GLU A 208 13.05 -18.42 9.24
C GLU A 208 13.04 -17.80 10.63
N GLN A 209 12.45 -18.52 11.58
CA GLN A 209 12.46 -18.14 12.98
C GLN A 209 13.91 -18.05 13.51
N ASN A 210 14.18 -17.00 14.28
CA ASN A 210 15.49 -16.65 14.85
C ASN A 210 16.58 -16.24 13.85
N ASP A 211 16.30 -16.14 12.55
CA ASP A 211 17.27 -15.56 11.61
C ASP A 211 17.60 -14.11 12.00
N LEU A 212 18.81 -13.67 11.66
CA LEU A 212 19.27 -12.30 11.91
C LEU A 212 19.18 -11.47 10.62
N LEU A 213 18.46 -10.36 10.68
CA LEU A 213 18.16 -9.51 9.54
C LEU A 213 18.73 -8.10 9.73
N LEU A 214 19.49 -7.60 8.76
CA LEU A 214 19.91 -6.19 8.72
C LEU A 214 18.94 -5.39 7.83
N ILE A 215 18.30 -4.37 8.39
CA ILE A 215 17.42 -3.44 7.67
C ILE A 215 18.09 -2.07 7.60
N THR A 216 18.49 -1.67 6.40
CA THR A 216 19.35 -0.50 6.16
C THR A 216 18.62 0.85 6.20
N ALA A 217 17.29 0.85 6.15
CA ALA A 217 16.44 2.05 6.23
C ALA A 217 15.33 1.84 7.27
N GLY A 218 15.71 1.47 8.50
CA GLY A 218 14.79 1.01 9.54
C GLY A 218 13.59 1.94 9.78
N PRO A 219 13.80 3.26 9.99
CA PRO A 219 12.72 4.21 10.28
C PRO A 219 11.83 4.56 9.09
N ALA A 220 12.21 4.19 7.86
CA ALA A 220 11.39 4.46 6.68
C ALA A 220 10.11 3.60 6.69
N GLY A 221 9.04 4.04 6.02
CA GLY A 221 7.76 3.30 6.03
C GLY A 221 7.88 1.82 5.63
N MET A 222 8.66 1.54 4.58
CA MET A 222 9.01 0.17 4.17
C MET A 222 9.89 -0.57 5.21
N GLY A 223 10.83 0.14 5.86
CA GLY A 223 11.68 -0.44 6.89
C GLY A 223 10.88 -0.85 8.12
N LEU A 224 9.96 -0.01 8.58
CA LEU A 224 9.05 -0.31 9.68
C LEU A 224 8.12 -1.48 9.34
N ALA A 225 7.62 -1.56 8.11
CA ALA A 225 6.82 -2.70 7.65
C ALA A 225 7.63 -4.01 7.64
N ALA A 226 8.90 -3.94 7.21
CA ALA A 226 9.81 -5.08 7.22
C ALA A 226 10.16 -5.53 8.66
N ILE A 227 10.42 -4.58 9.57
CA ILE A 227 10.65 -4.86 11.00
C ILE A 227 9.43 -5.56 11.60
N ASP A 228 8.24 -5.00 11.38
CA ASP A 228 6.98 -5.53 11.90
C ASP A 228 6.77 -7.00 11.46
N LEU A 229 6.91 -7.30 10.16
CA LEU A 229 6.80 -8.67 9.68
C LEU A 229 7.89 -9.58 10.24
N ALA A 230 9.16 -9.15 10.20
CA ALA A 230 10.29 -9.95 10.65
C ALA A 230 10.12 -10.36 12.13
N VAL A 231 9.78 -9.41 13.00
CA VAL A 231 9.62 -9.64 14.44
C VAL A 231 8.31 -10.36 14.75
N ASN A 232 7.17 -9.88 14.22
CA ASN A 232 5.86 -10.33 14.69
C ASN A 232 5.37 -11.60 13.97
N VAL A 233 5.72 -11.79 12.70
CA VAL A 233 5.28 -12.93 11.89
C VAL A 233 6.35 -14.02 11.82
N TYR A 234 7.59 -13.64 11.50
CA TYR A 234 8.69 -14.58 11.30
C TYR A 234 9.46 -14.90 12.58
N LYS A 235 9.34 -14.07 13.62
CA LYS A 235 10.09 -14.22 14.89
C LYS A 235 11.60 -14.22 14.64
N ALA A 236 12.04 -13.40 13.68
CA ALA A 236 13.44 -13.12 13.39
C ALA A 236 13.96 -12.02 14.34
N LYS A 237 15.30 -11.93 14.43
CA LYS A 237 16.01 -10.85 15.12
C LYS A 237 16.37 -9.79 14.08
N VAL A 238 16.21 -8.53 14.42
CA VAL A 238 16.48 -7.44 13.49
C VAL A 238 17.62 -6.57 14.02
N ILE A 239 18.42 -6.04 13.10
CA ILE A 239 19.31 -4.91 13.34
C ILE A 239 18.87 -3.83 12.35
N ALA A 240 18.49 -2.67 12.85
CA ALA A 240 18.00 -1.57 12.02
C ALA A 240 19.03 -0.43 11.99
N ILE A 241 19.40 0.02 10.79
CA ILE A 241 20.21 1.22 10.61
C ILE A 241 19.28 2.43 10.68
N CYS A 242 19.67 3.40 11.51
CA CYS A 242 18.95 4.64 11.77
C CYS A 242 19.89 5.84 11.59
N ASP A 243 19.31 7.01 11.33
CA ASP A 243 20.03 8.28 11.13
C ASP A 243 20.11 9.14 12.41
N THR A 244 19.25 8.89 13.39
CA THR A 244 19.17 9.61 14.66
C THR A 244 18.82 8.67 15.81
N GLU A 245 19.08 9.06 17.07
CA GLU A 245 18.66 8.27 18.23
C GLU A 245 17.13 8.18 18.37
N SER A 246 16.39 9.25 18.05
CA SER A 246 14.93 9.21 18.05
C SER A 246 14.39 8.15 17.07
N SER A 247 15.00 8.07 15.88
CA SER A 247 14.74 7.02 14.90
C SER A 247 15.10 5.62 15.45
N SER A 248 16.21 5.49 16.18
CA SER A 248 16.62 4.25 16.83
C SER A 248 15.61 3.80 17.90
N ASP A 249 15.10 4.73 18.70
CA ASP A 249 14.09 4.43 19.72
C ASP A 249 12.78 3.94 19.10
N LEU A 250 12.35 4.55 18.00
CA LEU A 250 11.18 4.11 17.25
C LEU A 250 11.32 2.67 16.76
N VAL A 251 12.44 2.30 16.14
CA VAL A 251 12.61 0.93 15.61
C VAL A 251 12.76 -0.10 16.74
N ARG A 252 13.37 0.27 17.88
CA ARG A 252 13.41 -0.57 19.09
C ARG A 252 12.01 -0.82 19.65
N GLU A 253 11.15 0.21 19.68
CA GLU A 253 9.73 0.05 20.07
C GLU A 253 9.00 -0.94 19.15
N LYS A 254 9.38 -1.00 17.86
CA LYS A 254 8.85 -1.98 16.90
C LYS A 254 9.50 -3.36 16.98
N GLY A 255 10.48 -3.55 17.85
CA GLY A 255 11.09 -4.85 18.17
C GLY A 255 12.40 -5.16 17.45
N ALA A 256 13.02 -4.18 16.79
CA ALA A 256 14.40 -4.30 16.32
C ALA A 256 15.42 -4.24 17.47
#